data_AF-K1UCS6-F1
#
_entry.id   AF-K1UCS6-F1
#
_cell.length_a   1.000
_cell.length_b   1.000
_cell.length_c   1.000
_cell.angle_alpha   90.00
_cell.angle_beta   90.00
_cell.angle_gamma   90.00
#
_symmetry.space_group_name_H-M   'P 1'
#
loop_
_entity.id
_entity.type
_entity.pdbx_description
1 polymer ?
#
loop_
_entity_poly.entity_id
_entity_poly.type
_entity_poly.pdbx_seq_one_letter_code
_entity_poly.pdbx_strand_id
1 'polypeptide(L)'
;MYQVKHCEGVDDTIALGSERDLDLCIKTLAPSIDVRFVGSDYIGRDFTAKHTCEELGIPIVYTSREHGLSSTELRKRIEDEKV
;
A
#
# COMPACT_ATOMS: atom_id res chain seq x y z
N MET A 1 -3.85 13.21 -1.01
CA MET A 1 -2.76 13.10 -2.02
C MET A 1 -1.51 13.91 -1.64
N TYR A 2 -1.66 15.11 -1.05
CA TYR A 2 -0.51 15.98 -0.70
C TYR A 2 0.54 15.36 0.24
N GLN A 3 0.14 14.54 1.22
CA GLN A 3 1.07 13.96 2.20
C GLN A 3 2.01 12.89 1.62
N VAL A 4 1.57 12.11 0.63
CA VAL A 4 2.40 11.04 0.04
C VAL A 4 3.40 11.59 -0.95
N LYS A 5 3.03 12.65 -1.69
CA LYS A 5 3.88 13.32 -2.68
C LYS A 5 5.15 13.98 -2.09
N HIS A 6 5.18 14.22 -0.78
CA HIS A 6 6.32 14.84 -0.10
C HIS A 6 7.09 13.85 0.78
N CYS A 7 6.85 12.55 0.60
CA CYS A 7 7.66 11.51 1.24
C CYS A 7 8.96 11.35 0.44
N GLU A 8 10.09 11.37 1.14
CA GLU A 8 11.43 11.31 0.51
C GLU A 8 11.64 10.06 -0.34
N GLY A 9 10.99 8.94 0.00
CA GLY A 9 11.08 7.69 -0.75
C GLY A 9 10.01 7.49 -1.82
N VAL A 10 9.34 8.55 -2.29
CA VAL A 10 8.28 8.45 -3.30
C VAL A 10 8.68 9.26 -4.54
N ASP A 11 9.01 8.56 -5.63
CA ASP A 11 9.30 9.20 -6.92
C ASP A 11 8.03 9.68 -7.62
N ASP A 12 6.98 8.85 -7.63
CA ASP A 12 5.75 9.11 -8.34
C ASP A 12 4.49 8.67 -7.56
N THR A 13 3.37 9.32 -7.84
CA THR A 13 2.07 8.97 -7.28
C THR A 13 0.99 8.93 -8.36
N ILE A 14 0.27 7.82 -8.46
CA ILE A 14 -0.80 7.62 -9.43
C ILE A 14 -2.15 7.64 -8.71
N ALA A 15 -3.07 8.47 -9.20
CA ALA A 15 -4.44 8.53 -8.70
C ALA A 15 -5.30 7.51 -9.45
N LEU A 16 -6.00 6.66 -8.72
CA LEU A 16 -6.85 5.61 -9.29
C LEU A 16 -8.30 5.83 -8.86
N GLY A 17 -9.24 5.68 -9.80
CA GLY A 17 -10.67 5.92 -9.56
C GLY A 17 -11.42 4.67 -9.09
N SER A 18 -10.98 3.50 -9.51
CA SER A 18 -11.61 2.21 -9.19
C SER A 18 -10.57 1.09 -9.01
N GLU A 19 -10.99 -0.05 -8.44
CA GLU A 19 -10.14 -1.24 -8.36
C GLU A 19 -9.76 -1.80 -9.74
N ARG A 20 -10.63 -1.61 -10.75
CA ARG A 20 -10.34 -2.02 -12.13
C ARG A 20 -9.17 -1.22 -12.71
N ASP A 21 -9.10 0.07 -12.38
CA ASP A 21 -8.00 0.94 -12.82
C ASP A 21 -6.68 0.55 -12.16
N LEU A 22 -6.71 0.07 -10.91
CA LEU A 22 -5.52 -0.44 -10.23
C LEU A 22 -4.94 -1.66 -10.95
N ASP A 23 -5.78 -2.63 -11.33
CA ASP A 23 -5.32 -3.80 -12.07
C ASP A 23 -4.77 -3.43 -13.46
N LEU A 24 -5.45 -2.52 -14.18
CA LEU A 24 -4.97 -2.02 -15.47
C LEU A 24 -3.64 -1.27 -15.34
N CYS A 25 -3.50 -0.44 -14.30
CA CYS A 25 -2.27 0.29 -14.00
C CYS A 25 -1.11 -0.67 -13.73
N ILE A 26 -1.32 -1.69 -12.89
CA ILE A 26 -0.31 -2.72 -12.62
C ILE A 26 0.07 -3.47 -13.90
N LYS A 27 -0.89 -3.88 -14.73
CA LYS A 27 -0.60 -4.54 -16.02
C LYS A 27 0.21 -3.67 -16.97
N THR A 28 -0.07 -2.37 -16.98
CA THR A 28 0.60 -1.41 -17.87
C THR A 28 2.02 -1.11 -17.40
N LEU A 29 2.22 -1.04 -16.08
CA LEU A 29 3.51 -0.73 -15.46
C LEU A 29 4.34 -1.97 -15.14
N ALA A 30 3.75 -3.17 -15.20
CA ALA A 30 4.39 -4.44 -14.85
C ALA A 30 5.79 -4.65 -15.46
N PRO A 31 6.08 -4.27 -16.72
CA PRO A 31 7.43 -4.38 -17.27
C PRO A 31 8.51 -3.62 -16.48
N SER A 32 8.10 -2.64 -15.66
CA SER A 32 8.95 -1.79 -14.83
C SER A 32 8.77 -2.03 -13.33
N ILE A 33 7.97 -3.02 -12.91
CA ILE A 33 7.74 -3.31 -11.48
C ILE A 33 8.54 -4.57 -11.10
N ASP A 34 9.62 -4.36 -10.34
CA ASP A 34 10.43 -5.46 -9.82
C ASP A 34 9.86 -6.09 -8.54
N VAL A 35 9.11 -5.32 -7.75
CA VAL A 35 8.57 -5.76 -6.46
C VAL A 35 7.32 -4.96 -6.09
N ARG A 36 6.35 -5.61 -5.45
CA ARG A 36 5.14 -4.98 -4.91
C ARG A 36 5.10 -5.12 -3.40
N PHE A 37 4.94 -4.00 -2.69
CA PHE A 37 4.75 -4.00 -1.23
C PHE A 37 3.26 -3.93 -0.86
N VAL A 38 2.84 -4.75 0.09
CA VAL A 38 1.47 -4.76 0.63
C VAL A 38 1.53 -4.85 2.16
N GLY A 39 0.53 -4.37 2.88
CA GLY A 39 0.50 -4.52 4.35
C GLY A 39 0.34 -5.99 4.77
N SER A 40 0.94 -6.38 5.90
CA SER A 40 0.85 -7.73 6.47
C SER A 40 -0.59 -8.21 6.74
N ASP A 41 -1.55 -7.29 6.86
CA ASP A 41 -2.98 -7.60 7.06
C ASP A 41 -3.61 -8.37 5.88
N TYR A 42 -2.94 -8.35 4.71
CA TYR A 42 -3.37 -9.05 3.50
C TYR A 42 -2.79 -10.46 3.36
N ILE A 43 -1.97 -10.91 4.30
CA ILE A 43 -1.45 -12.29 4.30
C ILE A 43 -2.64 -13.26 4.38
N GLY A 44 -2.71 -14.18 3.42
CA GLY A 44 -3.79 -15.18 3.34
C GLY A 44 -5.16 -14.62 2.87
N ARG A 45 -5.23 -13.35 2.50
CA ARG A 45 -6.43 -12.74 1.90
C ARG A 45 -6.23 -12.53 0.41
N ASP A 46 -7.34 -12.39 -0.30
CA ASP A 46 -7.32 -12.00 -1.70
C ASP A 46 -7.43 -10.47 -1.83
N PHE A 47 -6.77 -9.91 -2.83
CA PHE A 47 -6.74 -8.47 -3.09
C PHE A 47 -6.50 -8.16 -4.57
N THR A 48 -6.86 -6.95 -4.96
CA THR A 48 -6.80 -6.50 -6.35
C THR A 48 -5.42 -6.70 -6.97
N ALA A 49 -5.40 -7.31 -8.15
CA ALA A 49 -4.21 -7.62 -8.95
C ALA A 49 -3.20 -8.56 -8.27
N LYS A 50 -3.59 -9.33 -7.25
CA LYS A 50 -2.74 -10.37 -6.66
C LYS A 50 -2.38 -11.43 -7.71
N HIS A 51 -3.41 -12.01 -8.35
CA HIS A 51 -3.24 -12.98 -9.43
C HIS A 51 -2.45 -12.40 -10.61
N THR A 52 -2.72 -11.16 -11.00
CA THR A 52 -1.95 -10.46 -12.03
C THR A 52 -0.46 -10.38 -11.69
N CYS A 53 -0.10 -10.07 -10.44
CA CYS A 53 1.29 -10.09 -10.00
C CYS A 53 1.90 -11.50 -10.02
N GLU A 54 1.13 -12.52 -9.61
CA GLU A 54 1.57 -13.93 -9.66
C GLU A 54 1.82 -14.41 -11.10
N GLU A 55 0.93 -14.08 -12.04
CA GLU A 55 1.04 -14.42 -13.47
C GLU A 55 2.22 -13.70 -14.14
N LEU A 56 2.48 -12.46 -13.77
CA LEU A 56 3.56 -11.65 -14.32
C LEU A 56 4.90 -11.85 -13.61
N GLY A 57 4.95 -12.71 -12.58
CA GLY A 57 6.16 -13.02 -11.83
C GLY A 57 6.65 -11.88 -10.92
N ILE A 58 5.78 -10.95 -10.54
CA ILE A 58 6.11 -9.82 -9.66
C ILE A 58 6.05 -10.29 -8.20
N PRO A 59 7.18 -10.32 -7.46
CA PRO A 59 7.20 -10.74 -6.07
C PRO A 59 6.45 -9.74 -5.17
N ILE A 60 5.64 -10.29 -4.26
CA ILE A 60 4.87 -9.52 -3.28
C ILE A 60 5.54 -9.60 -1.91
N VAL A 61 5.95 -8.46 -1.37
CA VAL A 61 6.55 -8.33 -0.04
C VAL A 61 5.54 -7.74 0.92
N TYR A 62 5.31 -8.42 2.04
CA TYR A 62 4.42 -7.94 3.09
C TYR A 62 5.18 -7.09 4.10
N THR A 63 4.73 -5.85 4.31
CA THR A 63 5.30 -4.92 5.27
C THR A 63 4.51 -4.99 6.58
N SER A 64 5.20 -5.27 7.68
CA SER A 64 4.65 -5.22 9.03
C SER A 64 4.79 -3.81 9.58
N ARG A 65 3.67 -3.17 9.93
CA ARG A 65 3.69 -1.92 10.69
C ARG A 65 3.81 -2.24 12.18
N GLU A 66 5.02 -2.51 12.66
CA GLU A 66 5.28 -2.77 14.09
C GLU A 66 5.44 -1.50 14.95
N HIS A 67 5.16 -0.32 14.41
CA HIS A 67 5.36 0.92 15.16
C HIS A 67 4.05 1.45 15.71
N GLY A 68 4.04 1.71 17.03
CA GLY A 68 2.95 2.26 17.83
C GLY A 68 2.59 3.72 17.50
N LEU A 69 2.53 4.04 16.21
CA LEU A 69 2.14 5.32 15.63
C LEU A 69 1.01 5.08 14.64
N SER A 70 0.13 4.13 14.94
CA SER A 70 -1.11 4.00 14.18
C SER A 70 -1.97 5.24 14.43
N SER A 71 -2.73 5.68 13.43
CA SER A 71 -3.66 6.80 13.59
C SER A 71 -4.70 6.54 14.70
N THR A 72 -4.94 5.27 15.03
CA THR A 72 -5.79 4.84 16.14
C THR A 72 -5.10 5.06 17.49
N GLU A 73 -3.82 4.68 17.62
CA GLU A 73 -3.05 4.90 18.85
C GLU A 73 -2.77 6.37 19.11
N LEU A 74 -2.47 7.15 18.06
CA LEU A 74 -2.30 8.60 18.17
C LEU A 74 -3.58 9.30 18.63
N ARG A 75 -4.75 8.87 18.14
CA ARG A 75 -6.05 9.37 18.64
C ARG A 75 -6.29 8.99 20.10
N LYS A 76 -6.00 7.75 20.49
CA LYS A 76 -6.10 7.30 21.89
C LYS A 76 -5.22 8.13 22.82
N ARG A 77 -3.95 8.37 22.47
CA ARG A 77 -3.04 9.20 23.28
C ARG A 77 -3.58 10.61 23.50
N ILE A 78 -4.15 11.24 22.46
CA ILE A 78 -4.76 12.58 22.56
C ILE A 78 -6.02 12.56 23.43
N GLU A 79 -6.79 11.47 23.41
CA GLU A 79 -7.99 11.31 24.23
C GLU A 79 -7.64 11.06 25.71
N ASP A 80 -6.60 10.27 25.98
CA ASP A 80 -6.09 9.99 27.33
C ASP A 80 -5.41 11.21 27.97
N GLU A 81 -4.77 12.10 27.18
CA GLU A 81 -4.15 13.36 27.67
C GLU A 81 -5.17 14.45 28.06
N LYS A 82 -6.46 14.28 27.76
CA LYS A 82 -7.51 15.26 28.10
C LYS A 82 -8.11 15.09 29.51
N VAL A 83 -7.52 14.24 30.35
CA VAL A 83 -7.93 14.00 31.74
C VAL A 83 -7.13 14.85 32.73
#